data_AF-A0A125YA40-F1
#
_entry.id   AF-A0A125YA40-F1
#
_cell.length_a   1.000
_cell.length_b   1.000
_cell.length_c   1.000
_cell.angle_alpha   90.00
_cell.angle_beta   90.00
_cell.angle_gamma   90.00
#
_symmetry.space_group_name_H-M   'P 1'
#
loop_
_entity.id
_entity.type
_entity.pdbx_description
1 polymer ?
#
loop_
_entity_poly.entity_id
_entity_poly.type
_entity_poly.pdbx_seq_one_letter_code
_entity_poly.pdbx_strand_id
1 'polypeptide(L)' 'MHLHFKKGMPYSSLHKTITINLLNFVIFKDYETFHTTGQLWNVQQQQFLSDDIEIHVIEIPQLMQQWRGDKVNP' A
#
# COMPACT_ATOMS: atom_id res chain seq x y z
N MET A 1 -9.52 17.07 11.25
CA MET A 1 -10.98 16.82 11.34
C MET A 1 -11.29 15.70 10.35
N HIS A 2 -11.43 14.45 10.81
CA HIS A 2 -11.72 13.30 9.92
C HIS A 2 -13.22 13.27 9.62
N LEU A 3 -13.60 13.61 8.38
CA LEU A 3 -14.99 13.60 7.94
C LEU A 3 -15.39 12.16 7.60
N HIS A 4 -16.12 11.50 8.50
CA HIS A 4 -16.76 10.22 8.18
C HIS A 4 -17.78 10.39 7.06
N PHE A 5 -17.81 9.42 6.15
CA PHE A 5 -18.75 9.40 5.02
C PHE A 5 -20.20 9.38 5.55
N LYS A 6 -21.04 10.32 5.12
CA LYS A 6 -22.45 10.48 5.51
C LYS A 6 -23.34 10.13 4.33
N LYS A 7 -24.49 9.53 4.62
CA LYS A 7 -25.50 9.16 3.62
C LYS A 7 -25.87 10.39 2.76
N GLY A 8 -25.79 10.26 1.44
CA GLY A 8 -26.07 11.34 0.47
C GLY A 8 -24.84 12.12 -0.01
N MET A 9 -23.63 11.84 0.51
CA MET A 9 -22.41 12.39 -0.09
C MET A 9 -22.08 11.70 -1.42
N PRO A 10 -21.56 12.44 -2.41
CA PRO A 10 -21.15 11.85 -3.68
C PRO A 10 -19.95 10.94 -3.46
N TYR A 11 -19.87 9.85 -4.24
CA TYR A 11 -18.76 8.90 -4.15
C TYR A 11 -17.39 9.53 -4.46
N SER A 12 -17.36 10.65 -5.17
CA SER A 12 -16.16 11.48 -5.35
C SER A 12 -15.58 12.05 -4.06
N SER A 13 -16.33 11.99 -2.95
CA SER A 13 -15.87 12.42 -1.61
C SER A 13 -15.37 11.26 -0.76
N LEU A 14 -15.23 10.06 -1.34
CA LEU A 14 -14.71 8.90 -0.61
C LEU A 14 -13.23 9.15 -0.30
N HIS A 15 -12.84 8.88 0.95
CA HIS A 15 -11.43 8.97 1.31
C HIS A 15 -10.68 7.79 0.69
N LYS A 16 -9.42 8.01 0.33
CA LYS A 16 -8.51 6.98 -0.17
C LYS A 16 -8.60 5.73 0.72
N THR A 17 -8.95 4.61 0.11
CA THR A 17 -9.02 3.31 0.76
C THR A 17 -7.64 2.69 0.74
N ILE A 18 -7.12 2.35 1.92
CA ILE A 18 -5.80 1.74 2.06
C ILE A 18 -5.99 0.25 2.37
N THR A 19 -5.34 -0.60 1.59
CA THR A 19 -5.25 -2.04 1.87
C THR A 19 -3.83 -2.37 2.29
N ILE A 20 -3.64 -3.02 3.43
CA ILE A 20 -2.33 -3.49 3.90
C ILE A 20 -2.31 -5.01 3.89
N ASN A 21 -1.49 -5.59 3.02
CA ASN A 21 -1.27 -7.03 2.92
C ASN A 21 0.03 -7.40 3.63
N LEU A 22 -0.05 -8.29 4.61
CA LEU A 22 1.10 -8.83 5.33
C LEU A 22 1.46 -10.19 4.74
N LEU A 23 2.65 -10.30 4.15
CA LEU A 23 3.11 -11.52 3.49
C LEU A 23 4.23 -12.17 4.29
N ASN A 24 4.11 -13.48 4.50
CA ASN A 24 5.15 -14.29 5.13
C ASN A 24 6.17 -14.87 4.13
N PHE A 25 6.32 -14.23 2.97
CA PHE A 25 7.24 -14.63 1.92
C PHE A 25 7.69 -13.40 1.12
N VAL A 26 8.76 -13.55 0.34
CA VAL A 26 9.33 -12.49 -0.49
C VAL A 26 8.85 -12.64 -1.93
N ILE A 27 8.18 -11.63 -2.45
CA ILE A 27 7.81 -11.46 -3.85
C ILE A 27 8.95 -10.72 -4.57
N PHE A 28 9.42 -9.62 -4.00
CA PHE A 28 10.36 -8.70 -4.63
C PHE A 28 11.80 -8.98 -4.18
N LYS A 29 12.39 -10.06 -4.72
CA LYS A 29 13.72 -10.54 -4.31
C LYS A 29 14.86 -9.55 -4.63
N ASP A 30 14.69 -8.75 -5.68
CA ASP A 30 15.72 -7.81 -6.14
C ASP A 30 15.67 -6.46 -5.43
N TYR A 31 14.67 -6.25 -4.56
CA TYR A 31 14.47 -4.99 -3.84
C TYR A 31 14.78 -5.19 -2.35
N GLU A 32 15.57 -4.28 -1.78
CA GLU A 32 15.93 -4.33 -0.36
C GLU A 32 14.80 -3.85 0.57
N THR A 33 13.72 -3.27 0.01
CA THR A 33 12.61 -2.67 0.76
C THR A 33 11.52 -3.67 1.10
N PHE A 34 11.21 -3.83 2.39
CA PHE A 34 10.13 -4.71 2.84
C PHE A 34 8.72 -4.19 2.55
N HIS A 35 8.58 -2.89 2.24
CA HIS A 35 7.31 -2.24 2.01
C HIS A 35 7.24 -1.74 0.57
N THR A 36 6.23 -2.22 -0.15
CA THR A 36 5.88 -1.78 -1.50
C THR A 36 4.51 -1.13 -1.49
N THR A 37 4.38 0.00 -2.17
CA THR A 37 3.08 0.66 -2.41
C THR A 37 2.72 0.58 -3.89
N GLY A 38 1.49 0.17 -4.17
CA GLY A 38 0.91 0.10 -5.51
C GLY A 38 -0.34 0.98 -5.64
N GLN A 39 -0.55 1.50 -6.84
CA GLN A 39 -1.73 2.25 -7.23
C GLN A 39 -2.38 1.62 -8.48
N LEU A 40 -3.60 2.00 -8.80
CA LEU A 40 -4.32 1.42 -9.93
C LEU A 40 -3.87 2.06 -11.26
N TRP A 41 -3.42 1.22 -12.17
CA TRP A 41 -3.04 1.58 -13.53
C TRP A 41 -3.92 0.84 -14.54
N ASN A 42 -4.37 1.55 -15.57
CA ASN A 42 -4.94 0.93 -16.75
C ASN A 42 -3.81 0.46 -17.65
N VAL A 43 -3.61 -0.86 -17.70
CA VAL A 43 -2.52 -1.49 -18.48
C VAL A 43 -2.70 -1.26 -19.98
N GLN A 44 -3.93 -1.35 -20.50
CA GLN A 44 -4.19 -1.24 -21.93
C GLN A 44 -3.90 0.16 -22.47
N GLN A 45 -4.23 1.19 -21.69
CA GLN A 45 -4.06 2.59 -22.07
C GLN A 45 -2.78 3.22 -21.49
N GLN A 46 -1.99 2.44 -20.74
CA GLN A 46 -0.78 2.90 -20.02
C GLN A 46 -0.99 4.20 -19.25
N GLN A 47 -2.15 4.32 -18.60
CA GLN A 47 -2.52 5.51 -17.87
C GLN A 47 -2.89 5.21 -16.44
N PHE A 48 -2.63 6.18 -15.58
CA PHE A 48 -3.07 6.17 -14.21
C PHE A 48 -4.60 6.11 -14.14
N LEU A 49 -5.14 5.14 -13.42
CA LEU A 49 -6.58 4.94 -13.35
C LEU A 49 -7.19 5.73 -12.19
N SER A 50 -6.65 5.54 -10.98
CA SER A 50 -7.13 6.20 -9.77
C SER A 50 -6.19 5.93 -8.59
N ASP A 51 -6.09 6.86 -7.64
CA ASP A 51 -5.49 6.68 -6.32
C ASP A 51 -6.53 6.47 -5.23
N ASP A 52 -7.81 6.27 -5.57
CA ASP A 52 -8.86 6.00 -4.58
C ASP A 52 -8.56 4.72 -3.78
N ILE A 53 -7.72 3.82 -4.32
CA ILE A 53 -7.23 2.62 -3.66
C ILE A 53 -5.69 2.62 -3.67
N GLU A 54 -5.10 2.50 -2.49
CA GLU A 54 -3.66 2.32 -2.31
C GLU A 54 -3.39 0.94 -1.68
N ILE A 55 -2.54 0.15 -2.32
CA ILE A 55 -2.22 -1.21 -1.88
C ILE A 55 -0.80 -1.20 -1.29
N HIS A 56 -0.69 -1.50 -0.02
CA HIS A 56 0.57 -1.69 0.67
C HIS A 56 0.81 -3.19 0.82
N VAL A 57 2.01 -3.61 0.45
CA VAL A 57 2.50 -4.98 0.67
C VAL A 57 3.68 -4.88 1.60
N ILE A 58 3.59 -5.59 2.73
CA ILE A 58 4.65 -5.67 3.73
C ILE A 58 5.13 -7.11 3.78
N GLU A 59 6.40 -7.32 3.43
CA GLU A 59 7.05 -8.62 3.44
C GLU A 59 7.72 -8.85 4.80
N ILE A 60 7.08 -9.65 5.66
CA ILE A 60 7.54 -9.94 7.02
C ILE A 60 8.98 -10.46 7.05
N PRO A 61 9.42 -11.39 6.17
CA PRO A 61 10.80 -11.89 6.22
C PRO A 61 11.86 -10.80 6.01
N GLN A 62 11.59 -9.82 5.13
CA GLN A 62 12.50 -8.70 4.88
C GLN A 62 12.44 -7.69 6.02
N LEU A 63 11.24 -7.39 6.53
CA LEU A 63 11.05 -6.51 7.69
C LEU A 63 11.85 -7.01 8.90
N MET A 64 11.74 -8.31 9.21
CA MET A 64 12.47 -8.91 10.33
C MET A 64 13.99 -8.89 10.13
N GLN A 65 14.48 -9.03 8.90
CA GLN A 65 15.90 -8.89 8.59
C GLN A 65 16.40 -7.46 8.85
N GLN A 66 15.64 -6.45 8.39
CA GLN A 66 16.00 -5.06 8.63
C GLN A 66 15.92 -4.68 10.12
N TRP A 67 14.93 -5.21 10.85
CA TRP A 67 14.76 -4.95 12.28
C TRP A 67 15.89 -5.54 13.12
N ARG A 68 16.39 -6.73 12.75
CA ARG A 68 17.59 -7.34 13.37
C ARG A 68 18.89 -6.62 13.04
N GLY A 69 18.90 -5.82 11.97
CA GLY A 69 20.06 -5.04 11.54
C GLY A 69 20.08 -3.60 12.07
N ASP A 70 19.25 -3.27 13.07
CA ASP A 70 19.06 -1.91 13.62
C ASP A 70 18.70 -0.83 12.58
N LYS A 71 18.16 -1.23 11.41
CA LYS A 71 17.80 -0.31 10.32
C LYS A 71 16.38 0.26 10.42
N VAL A 72 15.60 -0.15 11.43
CA VAL A 72 14.21 0.30 11.63
C VAL A 72 14.02 0.67 13.10
N ASN A 73 13.66 1.92 13.37
CA ASN A 73 13.38 2.41 14.74
C ASN A 73 11.98 1.93 15.17
N PRO A 74 11.76 1.50 16.42
CA PRO A 74 10.45 1.05 16.89
C PRO A 74 9.38 2.15 16.91
#